data_AF-A0A8H7TDR7-F1
#
_entry.id   AF-A0A8H7TDR7-F1
#
_cell.length_a   1.000
_cell.length_b   1.000
_cell.length_c   1.000
_cell.angle_alpha   90.00
_cell.angle_beta   90.00
_cell.angle_gamma   90.00
#
_symmetry.space_group_name_H-M   'P 1'
#
loop_
_entity.id
_entity.type
_entity.pdbx_description
1 polymer ?
#
loop_
_entity_poly.entity_id
_entity_poly.type
_entity_poly.pdbx_seq_one_letter_code
_entity_poly.pdbx_strand_id
1 'polypeptide(L)'
;MPIYTASKHALVGLTRSLGPQFIKENITVNCICPAFVPTNLCPPHMLAKFPKEHITPMTTVLKAFNTFLADNTMTGEIVEVSLGHLFFRQVPEYPNESQRWIGEEAKEFWAQAYEEAPPAKNGV
;
A
#
# COMPACT_ATOMS: atom_id res chain seq x y z
N MET A 1 18.01 -8.99 3.59
CA MET A 1 17.03 -8.62 2.55
C MET A 1 15.65 -9.24 2.76
N PRO A 2 15.47 -10.56 2.97
CA PRO A 2 14.13 -11.17 3.00
C PRO A 2 13.17 -10.56 4.04
N ILE A 3 13.61 -10.35 5.28
CA ILE A 3 12.77 -9.79 6.36
C ILE A 3 12.38 -8.34 6.05
N TYR A 4 13.32 -7.54 5.55
CA TYR A 4 13.05 -6.16 5.11
C TYR A 4 12.02 -6.15 3.98
N THR A 5 12.22 -6.98 2.95
CA THR A 5 11.30 -7.08 1.81
C THR A 5 9.91 -7.52 2.26
N ALA A 6 9.80 -8.55 3.09
CA ALA A 6 8.52 -9.02 3.62
C ALA A 6 7.80 -7.92 4.39
N SER A 7 8.49 -7.26 5.33
CA SER A 7 7.90 -6.18 6.12
C SER A 7 7.45 -5.00 5.27
N LYS A 8 8.23 -4.58 4.25
CA LYS A 8 7.84 -3.47 3.37
C LYS A 8 6.73 -3.82 2.39
N HIS A 9 6.66 -5.05 1.91
CA HIS A 9 5.52 -5.53 1.11
C HIS A 9 4.25 -5.66 1.95
N ALA A 10 4.36 -6.02 3.23
CA ALA A 10 3.22 -6.04 4.15
C ALA A 10 2.58 -4.66 4.30
N LEU A 11 3.37 -3.57 4.30
CA LEU A 11 2.82 -2.21 4.31
C LEU A 11 1.99 -1.89 3.05
N VAL A 12 2.41 -2.37 1.88
CA VAL A 12 1.64 -2.21 0.63
C VAL A 12 0.29 -2.92 0.73
N GLY A 13 0.28 -4.16 1.21
CA GLY A 13 -0.96 -4.91 1.45
C GLY A 13 -1.86 -4.25 2.48
N LEU A 14 -1.26 -3.74 3.57
CA LEU A 14 -1.97 -3.03 4.62
C LEU A 14 -2.60 -1.72 4.13
N THR A 15 -1.88 -0.91 3.35
CA THR A 15 -2.44 0.32 2.77
C THR A 15 -3.67 0.03 1.92
N ARG A 16 -3.59 -0.98 1.03
CA ARG A 16 -4.72 -1.36 0.17
C ARG A 16 -5.92 -1.86 0.97
N SER A 17 -5.69 -2.61 2.06
CA SER A 17 -6.79 -3.11 2.88
C SER A 17 -7.41 -2.04 3.78
N LEU A 18 -6.62 -1.07 4.24
CA LEU A 18 -7.08 0.00 5.13
C LEU A 18 -7.76 1.15 4.38
N GLY A 19 -7.30 1.51 3.20
CA GLY A 19 -7.78 2.68 2.44
C GLY A 19 -9.31 2.73 2.27
N PRO A 20 -9.96 1.66 1.78
CA PRO A 20 -11.43 1.61 1.66
C PRO A 20 -12.19 1.58 2.99
N GLN A 21 -11.53 1.25 4.10
CA GLN A 21 -12.18 1.17 5.41
C GLN A 21 -12.28 2.54 6.05
N PHE A 22 -11.16 3.25 6.06
CA PHE A 22 -11.02 4.53 6.74
C PHE A 22 -11.66 5.72 6.03
N ILE A 23 -12.12 5.52 4.78
CA ILE A 23 -12.83 6.56 4.03
C ILE A 23 -14.14 6.97 4.72
N LYS A 24 -14.77 6.07 5.47
CA LYS A 24 -16.01 6.33 6.23
C LYS A 24 -15.78 7.34 7.35
N GLU A 25 -14.56 7.41 7.86
CA GLU A 25 -14.08 8.33 8.88
C GLU A 25 -13.42 9.58 8.26
N ASN A 26 -13.53 9.78 6.94
CA ASN A 26 -12.86 10.85 6.18
C ASN A 26 -11.32 10.80 6.28
N ILE A 27 -10.75 9.60 6.36
CA ILE A 27 -9.31 9.38 6.40
C ILE A 27 -8.87 8.58 5.17
N THR A 28 -8.00 9.18 4.35
CA THR A 28 -7.35 8.49 3.22
C THR A 28 -6.05 7.84 3.66
N VAL A 29 -5.77 6.63 3.16
CA VAL A 29 -4.52 5.90 3.48
C VAL A 29 -3.83 5.51 2.19
N ASN A 30 -2.65 6.07 1.93
CA ASN A 30 -1.85 5.82 0.71
C ASN A 30 -0.40 5.45 1.05
N CYS A 31 0.33 4.87 0.10
CA CYS A 31 1.71 4.44 0.28
C CYS A 31 2.63 5.02 -0.80
N ILE A 32 3.68 5.72 -0.37
CA ILE A 32 4.79 6.11 -1.23
C ILE A 32 5.90 5.07 -1.04
N CYS A 33 6.36 4.49 -2.15
CA CYS A 33 7.40 3.47 -2.20
C CYS A 33 8.65 4.04 -2.90
N PRO A 34 9.61 4.63 -2.16
CA PRO A 34 10.78 5.22 -2.77
C PRO A 34 11.78 4.17 -3.27
N ALA A 35 12.34 4.44 -4.45
CA ALA A 35 13.63 3.91 -4.86
C ALA A 35 14.76 4.55 -4.03
N PHE A 36 16.00 4.53 -4.52
CA PHE A 36 17.11 5.07 -3.75
C PHE A 36 17.01 6.60 -3.60
N VAL A 37 16.73 7.06 -2.38
CA VAL A 37 16.72 8.48 -2.00
C VAL A 37 17.86 8.71 -0.99
N PRO A 38 18.76 9.69 -1.20
CA PRO A 38 19.85 9.98 -0.28
C PRO A 38 19.29 10.51 1.05
N THR A 39 19.31 9.66 2.07
CA THR A 39 18.92 9.99 3.44
C THR A 39 19.98 9.48 4.40
N ASN A 40 19.86 9.80 5.69
CA ASN A 40 20.77 9.31 6.74
C ASN A 40 20.74 7.77 6.91
N LEU A 41 19.85 7.05 6.21
CA LEU A 41 19.85 5.59 6.17
C LEU A 41 21.06 5.02 5.39
N CYS A 42 21.57 5.75 4.39
CA CYS A 42 22.72 5.33 3.60
C CYS A 42 24.02 5.91 4.18
N PRO A 43 25.01 5.08 4.53
CA PRO A 43 26.30 5.57 5.01
C PRO A 43 26.99 6.50 3.97
N PRO A 44 27.68 7.57 4.39
CA PRO A 44 28.29 8.52 3.46
C PRO A 44 29.27 7.90 2.45
N HIS A 45 30.04 6.90 2.88
CA HIS A 45 31.00 6.21 2.02
C HIS A 45 30.33 5.32 0.96
N MET A 46 29.10 4.87 1.20
CA MET A 46 28.28 4.15 0.21
C MET A 46 27.64 5.14 -0.76
N LEU A 47 27.08 6.24 -0.24
CA LEU A 47 26.49 7.29 -1.07
C LEU A 47 27.50 7.88 -2.06
N ALA A 48 28.75 8.10 -1.65
CA ALA A 48 29.82 8.60 -2.51
C ALA A 48 30.15 7.67 -3.70
N LYS A 49 29.86 6.37 -3.58
CA LYS A 49 30.08 5.35 -4.63
C LYS A 49 28.81 5.03 -5.42
N PHE A 50 27.65 5.55 -5.02
CA PHE A 50 26.38 5.23 -5.66
C PHE A 50 26.29 5.91 -7.04
N PRO A 51 25.90 5.20 -8.11
CA PRO A 51 25.74 5.81 -9.44
C PRO A 51 24.69 6.93 -9.41
N LYS A 52 25.08 8.15 -9.80
CA LYS A 52 24.26 9.36 -9.62
C LYS A 52 22.99 9.34 -10.48
N GLU A 53 23.05 8.68 -11.62
CA GLU A 53 21.95 8.42 -12.55
C GLU A 53 20.85 7.52 -11.97
N HIS A 54 21.10 6.83 -10.85
CA HIS A 54 20.13 5.98 -10.16
C HIS A 54 19.59 6.63 -8.86
N ILE A 55 19.91 7.90 -8.62
CA ILE A 55 19.45 8.63 -7.44
C ILE A 55 18.09 9.26 -7.72
N THR A 56 17.12 8.94 -6.87
CA THR A 56 15.80 9.58 -6.85
C THR A 56 15.89 10.88 -6.04
N PRO A 57 15.59 12.04 -6.64
CA PRO A 57 15.56 13.31 -5.92
C PRO A 57 14.44 13.33 -4.86
N MET A 58 14.69 13.98 -3.72
CA MET A 58 13.67 14.18 -2.68
C MET A 58 12.46 14.95 -3.20
N THR A 59 12.65 15.82 -4.20
CA THR A 59 11.57 16.55 -4.86
C THR A 59 10.53 15.62 -5.51
N THR A 60 10.93 14.43 -5.99
CA THR A 60 9.99 13.44 -6.53
C THR A 60 9.15 12.81 -5.42
N VAL A 61 9.74 12.55 -4.24
CA VAL A 61 8.98 12.07 -3.06
C VAL A 61 7.97 13.12 -2.62
N LEU A 62 8.38 14.40 -2.55
CA LEU A 62 7.49 15.51 -2.20
C LEU A 62 6.39 15.72 -3.24
N LYS A 63 6.68 15.47 -4.52
CA LYS A 63 5.67 15.49 -5.58
C LYS A 63 4.57 14.46 -5.30
N ALA A 64 4.93 13.21 -4.96
CA ALA A 64 3.95 12.18 -4.60
C ALA A 64 3.13 12.56 -3.36
N PHE A 65 3.79 13.09 -2.34
CA PHE A 65 3.13 13.56 -1.12
C PHE A 65 2.10 14.66 -1.42
N ASN A 66 2.49 15.68 -2.18
CA ASN A 66 1.59 16.75 -2.59
C ASN A 66 0.45 16.27 -3.48
N THR A 67 0.67 15.26 -4.34
CA THR A 67 -0.40 14.63 -5.13
C THR A 67 -1.49 14.05 -4.22
N PHE A 68 -1.13 13.30 -3.18
CA PHE A 68 -2.12 12.75 -2.26
C PHE A 68 -2.80 13.82 -1.40
N LEU A 69 -2.09 14.88 -0.99
CA LEU A 69 -2.72 15.97 -0.24
C LEU A 69 -3.69 16.81 -1.08
N ALA A 70 -3.50 16.86 -2.39
CA ALA A 70 -4.34 17.65 -3.29
C ALA A 70 -5.66 16.94 -3.65
N ASP A 71 -5.77 15.63 -3.43
CA ASP A 71 -6.91 14.82 -3.82
C ASP A 71 -7.35 13.86 -2.71
N ASN A 72 -8.39 14.28 -1.98
CA ASN A 72 -8.99 13.50 -0.89
C ASN A 72 -9.79 12.28 -1.38
N THR A 73 -9.87 12.04 -2.69
CA THR A 73 -10.50 10.83 -3.25
C THR A 73 -9.51 9.68 -3.42
N MET A 74 -8.20 9.98 -3.43
CA MET A 74 -7.15 8.96 -3.53
C MET A 74 -6.99 8.24 -2.19
N THR A 75 -7.38 6.97 -2.12
CA THR A 75 -7.18 6.10 -0.94
C THR A 75 -6.85 4.67 -1.37
N GLY A 76 -6.02 3.97 -0.60
CA GLY A 76 -5.49 2.65 -0.94
C GLY A 76 -4.43 2.66 -2.06
N GLU A 77 -4.01 3.84 -2.52
CA GLU A 77 -3.10 4.01 -3.64
C GLU A 77 -1.65 3.69 -3.26
N ILE A 78 -0.95 3.05 -4.20
CA ILE A 78 0.45 2.70 -4.07
C ILE A 78 1.21 3.38 -5.20
N VAL A 79 2.14 4.27 -4.86
CA VAL A 79 2.98 4.96 -5.84
C VAL A 79 4.44 4.62 -5.61
N GLU A 80 5.06 4.01 -6.61
CA GLU A 80 6.52 3.89 -6.64
C GLU A 80 7.13 5.19 -7.16
N VAL A 81 8.13 5.71 -6.45
CA VAL A 81 8.81 6.94 -6.82
C VAL A 81 10.25 6.62 -7.18
N SER A 82 10.59 6.85 -8.45
CA SER A 82 11.90 6.52 -9.00
C SER A 82 12.34 7.60 -9.97
N LEU A 83 13.55 8.11 -9.76
CA LEU A 83 14.10 9.25 -10.49
C LEU A 83 13.11 10.43 -10.47
N GLY A 84 12.74 10.99 -11.63
CA GLY A 84 11.77 12.09 -11.75
C GLY A 84 10.30 11.66 -11.82
N HIS A 85 9.98 10.39 -11.62
CA HIS A 85 8.70 9.81 -12.03
C HIS A 85 7.89 9.21 -10.87
N LEU A 86 6.57 9.25 -11.02
CA LEU A 86 5.59 8.60 -10.17
C LEU A 86 4.97 7.44 -10.95
N PHE A 87 4.99 6.23 -10.38
CA PHE A 87 4.43 5.04 -10.99
C PHE A 87 3.34 4.47 -10.07
N PHE A 88 2.08 4.74 -10.39
CA PHE A 88 0.94 4.18 -9.67
C PHE A 88 0.82 2.69 -9.96
N ARG A 89 0.76 1.88 -8.91
CA ARG A 89 0.78 0.42 -8.98
C ARG A 89 -0.61 -0.16 -8.82
N GLN A 90 -1.10 -0.71 -9.92
CA GLN A 90 -2.34 -1.47 -9.95
C GLN A 90 -2.23 -2.74 -9.12
N VAL A 91 -3.38 -3.18 -8.61
CA VAL A 91 -3.50 -4.52 -7.99
C VAL A 91 -3.40 -5.55 -9.12
N PRO A 92 -2.73 -6.70 -8.91
CA PRO A 92 -2.77 -7.79 -9.87
C PRO A 92 -4.20 -8.19 -10.19
N GLU A 93 -4.45 -8.56 -11.45
CA GLU A 93 -5.77 -9.00 -11.88
C GLU A 93 -6.18 -10.27 -11.13
N TYR A 94 -7.46 -10.36 -10.78
CA TYR A 94 -8.02 -11.58 -10.22
C TYR A 94 -8.00 -12.70 -11.28
N PRO A 95 -7.61 -13.94 -10.92
CA PRO A 95 -7.55 -15.03 -11.88
C PRO A 95 -8.92 -15.49 -12.40
N ASN A 96 -10.01 -15.15 -11.71
CA ASN A 96 -11.39 -15.40 -12.13
C ASN A 96 -12.39 -14.60 -11.26
N GLU A 97 -13.67 -14.68 -11.64
CA GLU A 97 -14.79 -14.05 -10.93
C GLU A 97 -14.94 -14.55 -9.49
N SER A 98 -14.65 -15.82 -9.21
CA SER A 98 -14.73 -16.33 -7.83
C SER A 98 -13.72 -15.64 -6.91
N GLN A 99 -12.48 -15.41 -7.37
CA GLN A 99 -11.49 -14.70 -6.56
C GLN A 99 -11.77 -13.20 -6.47
N ARG A 100 -12.31 -12.59 -7.54
CA ARG A 100 -12.80 -11.20 -7.52
C ARG A 100 -13.85 -11.02 -6.43
N TRP A 101 -14.88 -11.87 -6.43
CA TRP A 101 -15.96 -11.84 -5.43
C TRP A 101 -15.42 -11.95 -4.01
N ILE A 102 -14.45 -12.84 -3.75
CA ILE A 102 -13.80 -12.96 -2.44
C ILE A 102 -13.06 -11.66 -2.05
N GLY A 103 -12.38 -11.02 -3.00
CA GLY A 103 -11.57 -9.83 -2.75
C GLY A 103 -12.37 -8.54 -2.59
N GLU A 104 -13.50 -8.42 -3.28
CA GLU A 104 -14.27 -7.18 -3.39
C GLU A 104 -15.58 -7.21 -2.59
N GLU A 105 -16.30 -8.34 -2.60
CA GLU A 105 -17.69 -8.43 -2.09
C GLU A 105 -17.82 -9.26 -0.80
N ALA A 106 -17.00 -10.31 -0.64
CA ALA A 106 -17.16 -11.26 0.45
C ALA A 106 -17.02 -10.64 1.84
N LYS A 107 -16.43 -9.44 1.96
CA LYS A 107 -16.35 -8.72 3.22
C LYS A 107 -17.74 -8.45 3.83
N GLU A 108 -18.72 -8.06 3.03
CA GLU A 108 -20.08 -7.81 3.49
C GLU A 108 -20.76 -9.10 3.92
N PHE A 109 -20.55 -10.18 3.15
CA PHE A 109 -20.99 -11.52 3.50
C PHE A 109 -20.43 -11.97 4.86
N TRP A 110 -19.12 -11.83 5.09
CA TRP A 110 -18.51 -12.19 6.36
C TRP A 110 -19.07 -11.35 7.52
N ALA A 111 -19.26 -10.05 7.32
CA ALA A 111 -19.82 -9.18 8.34
C ALA A 111 -21.23 -9.64 8.77
N GLN A 112 -22.11 -9.92 7.81
CA GLN A 112 -23.46 -10.44 8.07
C GLN A 112 -23.43 -11.81 8.75
N ALA A 113 -22.59 -12.72 8.26
CA ALA A 113 -22.48 -14.08 8.82
C ALA A 113 -21.97 -14.08 10.27
N TYR A 114 -21.13 -13.12 10.67
CA TYR A 114 -20.65 -12.99 12.04
C TYR A 114 -21.64 -12.28 12.99
N GLU A 115 -22.64 -11.57 12.46
CA GLU A 115 -23.76 -11.02 13.27
C GLU A 115 -24.72 -12.14 13.71
N GLU A 116 -24.85 -13.19 12.91
CA GLU A 116 -25.61 -14.38 13.27
C GLU A 116 -24.79 -15.26 14.23
N ALA A 117 -25.13 -15.22 15.53
CA ALA A 117 -24.46 -16.08 16.51
C ALA A 117 -24.53 -17.56 16.06
N PRO A 118 -23.40 -18.30 16.04
CA PRO A 118 -23.44 -19.69 15.63
C PRO A 118 -24.40 -20.47 16.53
N PRO A 119 -25.19 -21.42 15.98
CA PRO A 119 -26.07 -22.24 16.80
C PRO A 119 -25.26 -22.87 17.92
N ALA A 120 -25.79 -22.82 19.15
CA ALA A 120 -25.14 -23.39 20.31
C ALA A 120 -24.67 -24.81 19.97
N LYS A 121 -23.39 -25.10 20.19
CA LYS A 121 -22.89 -26.47 20.07
C LYS A 121 -23.63 -27.29 21.13
N ASN A 122 -24.68 -28.00 20.72
CA ASN A 122 -25.29 -29.02 21.55
C ASN A 122 -24.19 -30.04 21.85
N GLY A 123 -23.85 -30.16 23.15
CA GLY A 123 -22.72 -30.93 23.63
C GLY A 123 -22.73 -32.37 23.10
N VAL A 124 -21.56 -32.81 22.67
CA VAL A 124 -21.19 -34.24 22.60
C VAL A 124 -20.38 -34.53 23.85
#